data_AF-A0A8T5Q088-F1
#
_entry.id   AF-A0A8T5Q088-F1
#
_cell.length_a   1.000
_cell.length_b   1.000
_cell.length_c   1.000
_cell.angle_alpha   90.00
_cell.angle_beta   90.00
_cell.angle_gamma   90.00
#
_symmetry.space_group_name_H-M   'P 1'
#
loop_
_entity.id
_entity.type
_entity.pdbx_description
1 polymer ?
#
loop_
_entity_poly.entity_id
_entity_poly.type
_entity_poly.pdbx_seq_one_letter_code
_entity_poly.pdbx_strand_id
1 'polypeptide(L)'
;MGDSKFSFFIIDLILLAVFLGLIKVIFRFSGLAFLLELFAVVVLLFIAFIALIPAYSGSKGGWGFLSVVFFLILLDLLVVYVRTSMMDRFYLLALLFAAFGFVISVAKIKKEDDYSYEEPVQEEKQEEVYTNFEPGKYVASRTGTTYHVPKCDWAAKINKRNQVWFDDEEEAKKKYKPHSCVKQ
;
A
#
# COMPACT_ATOMS: atom_id res chain seq x y z
N MET A 1 -1.57 8.20 10.94
CA MET A 1 -0.44 8.61 10.07
C MET A 1 0.96 8.41 10.68
N GLY A 2 1.13 8.31 12.01
CA GLY A 2 2.47 8.17 12.63
C GLY A 2 3.08 6.76 12.59
N ASP A 3 2.25 5.72 12.54
CA ASP A 3 2.67 4.33 12.76
C ASP A 3 3.57 3.76 11.65
N SER A 4 3.33 4.14 10.39
CA SER A 4 4.13 3.68 9.24
C SER A 4 5.52 4.32 9.20
N LYS A 5 5.61 5.64 9.47
CA LYS A 5 6.88 6.37 9.48
C LYS A 5 7.80 5.86 10.59
N PHE A 6 7.25 5.57 11.77
CA PHE A 6 8.02 4.97 12.85
C PHE A 6 8.50 3.57 12.49
N SER A 7 7.63 2.72 11.93
CA SER A 7 8.01 1.37 11.49
C SER A 7 9.14 1.39 10.46
N PHE A 8 9.08 2.33 9.50
CA PHE A 8 10.12 2.54 8.51
C PHE A 8 11.46 2.91 9.15
N PHE A 9 11.46 3.85 10.09
CA PHE A 9 12.67 4.26 10.81
C PHE A 9 13.31 3.09 11.58
N ILE A 10 12.49 2.25 12.23
CA ILE A 10 12.98 1.05 12.91
C ILE A 10 13.60 0.05 11.93
N ILE A 11 12.98 -0.17 10.76
CA ILE A 11 13.53 -1.04 9.72
C ILE A 11 14.86 -0.51 9.18
N ASP A 12 14.99 0.80 8.98
CA ASP A 12 16.23 1.42 8.52
C ASP A 12 17.38 1.18 9.51
N LEU A 13 17.12 1.37 10.81
CA LEU A 13 18.08 1.05 11.88
C LEU A 13 18.43 -0.44 11.91
N ILE A 14 17.46 -1.33 11.72
CA ILE A 14 17.70 -2.78 11.65
C ILE A 14 18.60 -3.12 10.46
N LEU A 15 18.29 -2.60 9.27
CA LEU A 15 19.11 -2.83 8.07
C LEU A 15 20.54 -2.33 8.27
N LEU A 16 20.72 -1.13 8.85
CA LEU A 16 22.03 -0.61 9.18
C LEU A 16 22.79 -1.56 10.11
N ALA A 17 22.17 -2.03 11.19
CA ALA A 17 22.78 -2.97 12.14
C ALA A 17 23.16 -4.30 11.47
N VAL A 18 22.29 -4.83 10.60
CA VAL A 18 22.53 -6.05 9.81
C VAL A 18 23.74 -5.88 8.89
N PHE A 19 23.81 -4.80 8.12
CA PHE A 19 24.94 -4.57 7.21
C PHE A 19 26.26 -4.35 7.95
N LEU A 20 26.26 -3.65 9.09
CA LEU A 20 27.45 -3.53 9.94
C LEU A 20 27.91 -4.89 10.46
N GLY A 21 26.97 -5.77 10.84
CA GLY A 21 27.26 -7.14 11.24
C GLY A 21 27.84 -7.97 10.09
N LEU A 22 27.22 -7.93 8.91
CA LEU A 22 27.69 -8.62 7.70
C LEU A 22 29.10 -8.17 7.31
N ILE A 23 29.38 -6.87 7.31
CA ILE A 23 30.72 -6.34 7.03
C ILE A 23 31.75 -6.96 7.98
N LYS A 24 31.47 -6.99 9.29
CA LYS A 24 32.38 -7.61 10.28
C LYS A 24 32.59 -9.10 10.05
N VAL A 25 31.56 -9.82 9.63
CA VAL A 25 31.64 -11.25 9.30
C VAL A 25 32.48 -11.47 8.04
N ILE A 26 32.29 -10.64 7.00
CA ILE A 26 33.01 -10.74 5.72
C ILE A 26 34.51 -10.52 5.88
N PHE A 27 34.93 -9.55 6.70
CA PHE A 27 36.35 -9.27 6.92
C PHE A 27 37.14 -10.42 7.58
N ARG A 28 36.48 -11.49 8.01
CA ARG A 28 37.15 -12.72 8.48
C ARG A 28 37.55 -13.68 7.36
N PHE A 29 36.96 -13.52 6.19
CA PHE A 29 37.32 -14.32 5.03
C PHE A 29 38.61 -13.79 4.38
N SER A 30 39.28 -14.66 3.63
CA SER A 30 40.44 -14.30 2.82
C SER A 30 40.28 -14.81 1.38
N GLY A 31 41.08 -14.25 0.48
CA GLY A 31 41.13 -14.66 -0.93
C GLY A 31 39.81 -14.48 -1.68
N LEU A 32 39.46 -15.47 -2.51
CA LEU A 32 38.29 -15.40 -3.40
C LEU A 32 36.95 -15.46 -2.64
N ALA A 33 36.90 -16.13 -1.48
CA ALA A 33 35.73 -16.15 -0.63
C ALA A 33 35.35 -14.73 -0.20
N PHE A 34 36.31 -13.98 0.33
CA PHE A 34 36.13 -12.59 0.72
C PHE A 34 35.57 -11.73 -0.42
N LEU A 35 36.13 -11.85 -1.63
CA LEU A 35 35.69 -11.06 -2.78
C LEU A 35 34.24 -11.38 -3.17
N LEU A 36 33.85 -12.66 -3.17
CA LEU A 36 32.48 -13.07 -3.50
C LEU A 36 31.48 -12.60 -2.44
N GLU A 37 31.76 -12.78 -1.16
CA GLU A 37 30.85 -12.32 -0.09
C GLU A 37 30.75 -10.79 -0.07
N LEU A 38 31.87 -10.08 -0.29
CA LEU A 38 31.87 -8.62 -0.41
C LEU A 38 30.99 -8.16 -1.57
N PHE A 39 31.11 -8.81 -2.74
CA PHE A 39 30.28 -8.51 -3.89
C PHE A 39 28.80 -8.77 -3.61
N ALA A 40 28.47 -9.91 -2.98
CA ALA A 40 27.10 -10.25 -2.58
C ALA A 40 26.50 -9.18 -1.67
N VAL A 41 27.24 -8.73 -0.65
CA VAL A 41 26.77 -7.67 0.26
C VAL A 41 26.59 -6.32 -0.41
N VAL A 42 27.46 -5.94 -1.35
CA VAL A 42 27.28 -4.70 -2.13
C VAL A 42 26.01 -4.76 -2.97
N VAL A 43 25.75 -5.90 -3.63
CA VAL A 43 24.51 -6.11 -4.40
C VAL A 43 23.29 -6.06 -3.48
N LEU A 44 23.32 -6.76 -2.34
CA LEU A 44 22.23 -6.76 -1.36
C LEU A 44 21.96 -5.36 -0.82
N LEU A 45 23.01 -4.56 -0.56
CA LEU A 45 22.88 -3.17 -0.11
C LEU A 45 22.17 -2.30 -1.14
N PHE A 46 22.50 -2.46 -2.42
CA PHE A 46 21.82 -1.73 -3.50
C PHE A 46 20.35 -2.12 -3.62
N ILE A 47 20.03 -3.41 -3.57
CA ILE A 47 18.63 -3.90 -3.60
C ILE A 47 17.87 -3.40 -2.37
N ALA A 48 18.49 -3.42 -1.18
CA ALA A 48 17.89 -2.92 0.05
C ALA A 48 17.56 -1.42 -0.06
N PHE A 49 18.46 -0.61 -0.63
CA PHE A 49 18.21 0.82 -0.84
C PHE A 49 17.02 1.05 -1.78
N ILE A 50 16.93 0.30 -2.88
CA ILE A 50 15.77 0.35 -3.78
C ILE A 50 14.50 -0.05 -3.06
N ALA A 51 14.56 -1.05 -2.18
CA ALA A 51 13.41 -1.53 -1.41
C ALA A 51 12.87 -0.52 -0.40
N LEU A 52 13.72 0.34 0.15
CA LEU A 52 13.33 1.36 1.10
C LEU A 52 12.42 2.43 0.47
N ILE A 53 12.58 2.75 -0.81
CA ILE A 53 11.78 3.79 -1.49
C ILE A 53 10.26 3.47 -1.45
N PRO A 54 9.78 2.32 -1.95
CA PRO A 54 8.35 1.98 -1.89
C PRO A 54 7.89 1.61 -0.47
N ALA A 55 8.79 1.18 0.42
CA ALA A 55 8.45 0.94 1.82
C ALA A 55 8.18 2.26 2.57
N TYR A 56 8.94 3.32 2.26
CA TYR A 56 8.77 4.66 2.83
C TYR A 56 7.41 5.27 2.47
N SER A 57 6.92 5.04 1.25
CA SER A 57 5.59 5.49 0.84
C SER A 57 4.44 4.72 1.51
N GLY A 58 4.74 3.67 2.27
CA GLY A 58 3.74 2.82 2.92
C GLY A 58 2.98 1.94 1.93
N SER A 59 3.57 1.63 0.76
CA SER A 59 2.92 0.77 -0.22
C SER A 59 3.05 -0.71 0.17
N LYS A 60 1.97 -1.49 -0.04
CA LYS A 60 1.95 -2.96 0.11
C LYS A 60 3.15 -3.63 -0.57
N GLY A 61 3.41 -3.22 -1.81
CA GLY A 61 4.53 -3.74 -2.61
C GLY A 61 5.90 -3.44 -1.99
N GLY A 62 6.05 -2.31 -1.31
CA GLY A 62 7.28 -1.94 -0.62
C GLY A 62 7.63 -2.90 0.52
N TRP A 63 6.67 -3.18 1.40
CA TRP A 63 6.86 -4.16 2.49
C TRP A 63 7.07 -5.58 1.96
N GLY A 64 6.41 -5.93 0.86
CA GLY A 64 6.65 -7.18 0.12
C GLY A 64 8.09 -7.30 -0.35
N PHE A 65 8.59 -6.29 -1.04
CA PHE A 65 9.94 -6.28 -1.59
C PHE A 65 11.01 -6.27 -0.49
N LEU A 66 10.77 -5.55 0.60
CA LEU A 66 11.66 -5.50 1.77
C LEU A 66 11.73 -6.86 2.51
N SER A 67 10.63 -7.63 2.50
CA SER A 67 10.62 -9.01 3.01
C SER A 67 11.52 -9.92 2.17
N VAL A 68 11.50 -9.78 0.84
CA VAL A 68 12.39 -10.51 -0.06
C VAL A 68 13.85 -10.16 0.22
N VAL A 69 14.17 -8.89 0.46
CA VAL A 69 15.54 -8.46 0.83
C VAL A 69 16.01 -9.14 2.11
N PHE A 70 15.22 -9.11 3.18
CA PHE A 70 15.59 -9.79 4.42
C PHE A 70 15.73 -11.30 4.25
N PHE A 71 14.88 -11.92 3.43
CA PHE A 71 15.00 -13.33 3.10
C PHE A 71 16.31 -13.64 2.38
N LEU A 72 16.72 -12.83 1.39
CA LEU A 72 18.00 -12.99 0.71
C LEU A 72 19.19 -12.79 1.66
N ILE A 73 19.11 -11.85 2.60
CA ILE A 73 20.13 -11.68 3.65
C ILE A 73 20.20 -12.92 4.56
N LEU A 74 19.05 -13.50 4.93
CA LEU A 74 19.03 -14.73 5.74
C LEU A 74 19.64 -15.91 4.99
N LEU A 75 19.40 -16.02 3.67
CA LEU A 75 20.05 -17.02 2.84
C LEU A 75 21.55 -16.79 2.72
N ASP A 76 22.00 -15.54 2.58
CA ASP A 76 23.41 -15.17 2.55
C ASP A 76 24.11 -15.56 3.86
N LEU A 77 23.51 -15.20 5.01
CA LEU A 77 23.98 -15.62 6.33
C LEU A 77 24.03 -17.16 6.47
N LEU A 78 23.03 -17.87 5.94
CA LEU A 78 23.01 -19.33 5.94
C LEU A 78 24.16 -19.91 5.11
N VAL A 79 24.45 -19.35 3.92
CA VAL A 79 25.59 -19.76 3.09
C VAL A 79 26.90 -19.53 3.83
N VAL A 80 27.06 -18.37 4.46
CA VAL A 80 28.21 -18.04 5.32
C VAL A 80 28.37 -19.03 6.46
N TYR A 81 27.26 -19.41 7.13
CA TYR A 81 27.27 -20.38 8.22
C TYR A 81 27.68 -21.78 7.74
N VAL A 82 27.09 -22.28 6.66
CA VAL A 82 27.42 -23.60 6.09
C VAL A 82 28.89 -23.64 5.67
N ARG A 83 29.41 -22.54 5.11
CA ARG A 83 30.79 -22.45 4.63
C ARG A 83 31.83 -22.39 5.75
N THR A 84 31.55 -21.66 6.83
CA THR A 84 32.54 -21.37 7.87
C THR A 84 32.36 -22.17 9.15
N SER A 85 31.13 -22.64 9.41
CA SER A 85 30.71 -23.21 10.70
C SER A 85 31.04 -22.32 11.91
N MET A 86 31.26 -21.01 11.70
CA MET A 86 31.59 -20.07 12.78
C MET A 86 30.34 -19.34 13.24
N MET A 87 29.96 -19.51 14.51
CA MET A 87 28.91 -18.72 15.16
C MET A 87 29.52 -17.67 16.07
N ASP A 88 30.09 -16.63 15.47
CA ASP A 88 30.58 -15.50 16.26
C ASP A 88 29.43 -14.58 16.72
N ARG A 89 29.73 -13.68 17.65
CA ARG A 89 28.72 -12.76 18.23
C ARG A 89 28.14 -11.81 17.19
N PHE A 90 28.92 -11.38 16.20
CA PHE A 90 28.45 -10.46 15.16
C PHE A 90 27.53 -11.16 14.17
N TYR A 91 27.83 -12.41 13.82
CA TYR A 91 26.98 -13.30 13.03
C TYR A 91 25.63 -13.51 13.73
N LEU A 92 25.64 -13.87 15.02
CA LEU A 92 24.39 -14.09 15.77
C LEU A 92 23.55 -12.80 15.88
N LEU A 93 24.18 -11.65 16.10
CA LEU A 93 23.48 -10.37 16.12
C LEU A 93 22.88 -10.04 14.74
N ALA A 94 23.64 -10.19 13.66
CA ALA A 94 23.17 -9.96 12.30
C ALA A 94 21.99 -10.89 11.96
N LEU A 95 22.09 -12.17 12.32
CA LEU A 95 21.04 -13.17 12.14
C LEU A 95 19.76 -12.80 12.89
N LEU A 96 19.88 -12.41 14.17
CA LEU A 96 18.73 -11.98 14.96
C LEU A 96 18.08 -10.74 14.37
N PHE A 97 18.84 -9.69 14.06
CA PHE A 97 18.29 -8.47 13.47
C PHE A 97 17.66 -8.72 12.10
N ALA A 98 18.26 -9.55 11.25
CA ALA A 98 17.68 -9.93 9.97
C ALA A 98 16.37 -10.71 10.14
N ALA A 99 16.31 -11.63 11.11
CA ALA A 99 15.09 -12.38 11.42
C ALA A 99 13.98 -11.45 11.97
N PHE A 100 14.30 -10.52 12.87
CA PHE A 100 13.35 -9.52 13.35
C PHE A 100 12.85 -8.62 12.21
N GLY A 101 13.75 -8.12 11.37
CA GLY A 101 13.41 -7.33 10.20
C GLY A 101 12.48 -8.09 9.24
N PHE A 102 12.77 -9.36 8.98
CA PHE A 102 11.92 -10.24 8.17
C PHE A 102 10.52 -10.39 8.76
N VAL A 103 10.40 -10.70 10.05
CA VAL A 103 9.11 -10.86 10.73
C VAL A 103 8.30 -9.58 10.69
N ILE A 104 8.93 -8.43 10.96
CA ILE A 104 8.26 -7.11 10.90
C ILE A 104 7.75 -6.85 9.48
N SER A 105 8.59 -7.10 8.46
CA SER A 105 8.23 -6.88 7.06
C SER A 105 7.05 -7.75 6.64
N VAL A 106 7.06 -9.04 6.99
CA VAL A 106 5.96 -9.99 6.69
C VAL A 106 4.68 -9.63 7.43
N ALA A 107 4.78 -9.24 8.71
CA ALA A 107 3.62 -8.85 9.50
C ALA A 107 2.91 -7.62 8.93
N LYS A 108 3.67 -6.66 8.37
CA LYS A 108 3.12 -5.47 7.72
C LYS A 108 2.35 -5.80 6.45
N ILE A 109 2.82 -6.75 5.64
CA ILE A 109 2.09 -7.21 4.45
C ILE A 109 0.68 -7.69 4.83
N LYS A 110 0.57 -8.54 5.87
CA LYS A 110 -0.72 -9.12 6.29
C LYS A 110 -1.71 -8.09 6.84
N LYS A 111 -1.22 -7.14 7.64
CA LYS A 111 -2.08 -6.14 8.28
C LYS A 111 -2.82 -5.28 7.26
N GLU A 112 -2.23 -5.05 6.09
CA GLU A 112 -2.80 -4.20 5.06
C GLU A 112 -3.92 -4.87 4.24
N ASP A 113 -4.06 -6.19 4.30
CA ASP A 113 -5.15 -6.93 3.64
C ASP A 113 -6.42 -7.00 4.51
N ASP A 114 -6.25 -7.00 5.83
CA ASP A 114 -7.36 -7.11 6.79
C ASP A 114 -8.13 -5.79 6.98
N TYR A 115 -7.50 -4.65 6.67
CA TYR A 115 -8.14 -3.32 6.71
C TYR A 115 -8.81 -2.93 5.38
N SER A 116 -9.02 -3.89 4.46
CA SER A 116 -9.81 -3.67 3.23
C SER A 116 -11.33 -3.71 3.46
N TYR A 117 -11.80 -3.79 4.70
CA TYR A 117 -13.14 -3.32 4.99
C TYR A 117 -13.11 -1.81 4.78
N GLU A 118 -13.75 -1.34 3.70
CA GLU A 118 -14.29 0.01 3.65
C GLU A 118 -15.08 0.18 4.95
N GLU A 119 -14.42 0.74 5.98
CA GLU A 119 -15.14 1.40 7.04
C GLU A 119 -16.05 2.36 6.28
N PRO A 120 -17.38 2.20 6.37
CA PRO A 120 -18.27 3.17 5.77
C PRO A 120 -17.81 4.49 6.36
N VAL A 121 -17.28 5.35 5.48
CA VAL A 121 -16.97 6.74 5.81
C VAL A 121 -18.18 7.19 6.61
N GLN A 122 -17.99 7.44 7.91
CA GLN A 122 -18.91 8.25 8.69
C GLN A 122 -18.76 9.64 8.09
N GLU A 123 -19.34 9.77 6.91
CA GLU A 123 -19.81 11.01 6.36
C GLU A 123 -20.72 11.49 7.46
N GLU A 124 -20.31 12.56 8.12
CA GLU A 124 -21.19 13.44 8.87
C GLU A 124 -22.23 13.94 7.87
N LYS A 125 -23.16 13.04 7.55
CA LYS A 125 -24.21 13.23 6.58
C LYS A 125 -25.34 13.78 7.39
N GLN A 126 -25.46 15.09 7.30
CA GLN A 126 -26.70 15.80 7.47
C GLN A 126 -27.85 14.90 7.01
N GLU A 127 -28.78 14.62 7.92
CA GLU A 127 -30.02 13.90 7.64
C GLU A 127 -30.77 14.62 6.52
N GLU A 128 -30.53 14.22 5.28
CA GLU A 128 -31.52 14.38 4.24
C GLU A 128 -32.24 13.04 4.12
N VAL A 129 -33.40 13.03 4.78
CA VAL A 129 -34.46 12.04 4.67
C VAL A 129 -34.82 11.88 3.18
N TYR A 130 -34.35 10.80 2.56
CA TYR A 130 -34.84 10.40 1.25
C TYR A 130 -35.81 9.24 1.43
N THR A 131 -37.08 9.59 1.44
CA THR A 131 -38.23 8.70 1.31
C THR A 131 -38.21 7.99 -0.05
N ASN A 132 -38.90 6.84 -0.11
CA ASN A 132 -39.10 5.98 -1.29
C ASN A 132 -38.91 6.66 -2.66
N PHE A 133 -38.04 6.08 -3.49
CA PHE A 133 -37.84 6.46 -4.88
C PHE A 133 -39.06 6.10 -5.73
N GLU A 134 -40.07 6.94 -5.71
CA GLU A 134 -41.05 6.98 -6.79
C GLU A 134 -40.41 7.68 -8.00
N PRO A 135 -40.57 7.13 -9.22
CA PRO A 135 -40.00 7.75 -10.41
C PRO A 135 -40.65 9.10 -10.70
N GLY A 136 -39.96 10.18 -10.35
CA GLY A 136 -40.34 11.56 -10.67
C GLY A 136 -40.23 11.90 -12.17
N LYS A 137 -40.54 13.16 -12.53
CA LYS A 137 -40.55 13.62 -13.94
C LYS A 137 -39.16 13.84 -14.54
N TYR A 138 -38.16 14.12 -13.71
CA TYR A 138 -36.79 14.36 -14.12
C TYR A 138 -35.81 13.53 -13.29
N VAL A 139 -34.68 13.15 -13.88
CA VAL A 139 -33.62 12.38 -13.21
C VAL A 139 -32.24 12.94 -13.53
N ALA A 140 -31.39 13.04 -12.53
CA ALA A 140 -29.98 13.41 -12.66
C ALA A 140 -29.09 12.36 -11.98
N SER A 141 -27.79 12.36 -12.32
CA SER A 141 -26.80 11.61 -11.55
C SER A 141 -26.29 12.45 -10.38
N ARG A 142 -26.14 11.87 -9.20
CA ARG A 142 -25.52 12.51 -8.02
C ARG A 142 -24.17 13.15 -8.33
N THR A 143 -23.39 12.54 -9.23
CA THR A 143 -22.08 13.01 -9.66
C THR A 143 -22.11 13.77 -10.99
N GLY A 144 -23.27 13.86 -11.63
CA GLY A 144 -23.45 14.52 -12.93
C GLY A 144 -23.71 16.01 -12.78
N THR A 145 -23.64 16.71 -13.92
CA THR A 145 -23.96 18.15 -14.00
C THR A 145 -25.25 18.42 -14.78
N THR A 146 -25.89 17.38 -15.32
CA THR A 146 -27.09 17.50 -16.15
C THR A 146 -28.24 16.65 -15.64
N TYR A 147 -29.46 17.14 -15.84
CA TYR A 147 -30.69 16.37 -15.61
C TYR A 147 -31.36 16.02 -16.94
N HIS A 148 -32.13 14.94 -16.92
CA HIS A 148 -32.71 14.29 -18.08
C HIS A 148 -34.17 13.91 -17.81
N VAL A 149 -34.94 13.69 -18.88
CA VAL A 149 -36.23 12.99 -18.77
C VAL A 149 -36.00 11.46 -18.66
N PRO A 150 -36.82 10.70 -17.92
CA PRO A 150 -36.60 9.27 -17.66
C PRO A 150 -36.52 8.39 -18.90
N LYS A 151 -37.20 8.79 -19.99
CA LYS A 151 -37.18 8.09 -21.27
C LYS A 151 -35.96 8.40 -22.14
N CYS A 152 -35.03 9.23 -21.67
CA CYS A 152 -33.81 9.56 -22.41
C CYS A 152 -32.78 8.43 -22.33
N ASP A 153 -32.08 8.16 -23.43
CA ASP A 153 -30.99 7.16 -23.47
C ASP A 153 -29.90 7.42 -22.42
N TRP A 154 -29.63 8.69 -22.12
CA TRP A 154 -28.66 9.07 -21.08
C TRP A 154 -29.19 8.79 -19.67
N ALA A 155 -30.49 9.00 -19.42
CA ALA A 155 -31.12 8.67 -18.15
C ALA A 155 -31.05 7.16 -17.86
N ALA A 156 -31.29 6.33 -18.88
CA ALA A 156 -31.23 4.87 -18.79
C ALA A 156 -29.83 4.35 -18.41
N LYS A 157 -28.76 5.12 -18.69
CA LYS A 157 -27.38 4.78 -18.35
C LYS A 157 -26.99 5.18 -16.91
N ILE A 158 -27.79 5.98 -16.21
CA ILE A 158 -27.49 6.39 -14.83
C ILE A 158 -27.72 5.20 -13.90
N ASN A 159 -26.70 4.81 -13.14
CA ASN A 159 -26.81 3.76 -12.13
C ASN A 159 -27.91 4.11 -11.11
N LYS A 160 -28.82 3.17 -10.82
CA LYS A 160 -29.96 3.35 -9.89
C LYS A 160 -29.55 3.98 -8.55
N ARG A 161 -28.37 3.62 -8.01
CA ARG A 161 -27.87 4.15 -6.72
C ARG A 161 -27.47 5.63 -6.77
N ASN A 162 -27.20 6.13 -7.98
CA ASN A 162 -26.79 7.50 -8.24
C ASN A 162 -27.91 8.36 -8.83
N GLN A 163 -29.11 7.80 -9.06
CA GLN A 163 -30.22 8.58 -9.56
C GLN A 163 -30.76 9.50 -8.47
N VAL A 164 -30.98 10.76 -8.82
CA VAL A 164 -31.74 11.73 -8.03
C VAL A 164 -32.93 12.13 -8.88
N TRP A 165 -34.13 11.93 -8.35
CA TRP A 165 -35.38 12.20 -9.04
C TRP A 165 -35.96 13.53 -8.57
N PHE A 166 -36.54 14.29 -9.50
CA PHE A 166 -37.20 15.55 -9.25
C PHE A 166 -38.59 15.53 -9.89
N ASP A 167 -39.59 16.04 -9.18
CA ASP A 167 -40.95 16.18 -9.71
C ASP A 167 -41.13 17.46 -10.52
N ASP A 168 -40.32 18.49 -10.21
CA ASP A 168 -40.35 19.81 -10.82
C ASP A 168 -39.04 20.17 -11.53
N GLU A 169 -39.14 20.90 -12.64
CA GLU A 169 -37.99 21.28 -13.45
C GLU A 169 -37.14 22.37 -12.79
N GLU A 170 -37.79 23.31 -12.08
CA GLU A 170 -37.11 24.42 -11.42
C GLU A 170 -36.24 23.91 -10.26
N GLU A 171 -36.66 22.84 -9.59
CA GLU A 171 -35.85 22.17 -8.58
C GLU A 171 -34.59 21.55 -9.17
N ALA A 172 -34.73 20.85 -10.31
CA ALA A 172 -33.58 20.27 -11.01
C ALA A 172 -32.61 21.35 -11.52
N LYS A 173 -33.13 22.47 -12.06
CA LYS A 173 -32.34 23.59 -12.59
C LYS A 173 -31.48 24.30 -11.54
N LYS A 174 -31.88 24.30 -10.27
CA LYS A 174 -31.08 24.91 -9.18
C LYS A 174 -29.69 24.30 -9.07
N LYS A 175 -29.53 23.02 -9.43
CA LYS A 175 -28.26 22.28 -9.25
C LYS A 175 -27.71 21.67 -10.54
N TYR A 176 -28.55 21.40 -11.53
CA TYR A 176 -28.16 20.71 -12.76
C TYR A 176 -28.58 21.50 -14.01
N LYS A 177 -27.83 21.33 -15.10
CA LYS A 177 -28.15 21.93 -16.40
C LYS A 177 -29.11 21.03 -17.20
N PRO A 178 -30.05 21.59 -17.98
CA PRO A 178 -30.92 20.78 -18.83
C PRO A 178 -30.10 20.06 -19.90
N HIS A 179 -30.34 18.76 -20.07
CA HIS A 179 -29.87 18.04 -21.25
C HIS A 179 -30.78 18.33 -22.46
N SER A 180 -30.29 18.10 -23.68
CA SER A 180 -31.04 18.31 -24.92
C SER A 180 -32.34 17.50 -25.05
N CYS A 181 -32.56 16.52 -24.17
CA CYS A 181 -33.79 15.72 -24.11
C CYS A 181 -34.90 16.38 -23.29
N VAL A 182 -34.57 17.43 -22.53
CA VAL A 182 -35.52 18.28 -21.84
C VAL A 182 -35.89 19.38 -22.83
N LYS A 183 -37.06 19.27 -23.45
CA LYS A 183 -37.55 20.30 -24.38
C LYS A 183 -37.85 21.56 -23.57
N GLN A 184 -37.22 22.68 -23.96
CA GLN A 184 -37.50 24.01 -23.42
C GLN A 184 -38.89 24.50 -23.82
#